data_AF-A0A349E1Y2-F1
#
_entry.id   AF-A0A349E1Y2-F1
#
_cell.length_a   1.000
_cell.length_b   1.000
_cell.length_c   1.000
_cell.angle_alpha   90.00
_cell.angle_beta   90.00
_cell.angle_gamma   90.00
#
_symmetry.space_group_name_H-M   'P 1'
#
loop_
_entity.id
_entity.type
_entity.pdbx_description
1 polymer ?
#
loop_
_entity_poly.entity_id
_entity_poly.type
_entity_poly.pdbx_seq_one_letter_code
_entity_poly.pdbx_strand_id
1 'polypeptide(L)'
;MNTRKLNTIIAYQAIARTEKTYNQLSQEQRKIIEEQYIKGSHTPKEWIKLISKIVQYDTLADEARRFKIDQPIPTRMALLVVGVVIALLSAIQLKAYLMAGVALVTYFVGVFLYFLLPPGKKILQREQKQRLMAQKYSRILFDYSDLPNHFRKFILPFIKEVAKMMDDDEILRLNVNLGPKKELDHKFEREDIPTNENYDAPEGYVYEETEFYNYPLMNIRAKLSDGSILMFNIEDLIRNRRYVKKIYIEDDDKDELWKGTMRISYHLQTLLYKSSYDLAAKHTSKAGNFMIDDKENSVLDLKSKDNEFYLSYIDGGDAHILNLQASTITRLQRYYYFNDFEIDEELYYIPDIEFFKRLMRIIKHQVKPIKQKTAPDEVKNEE
;
A
#
# COMPACT_ATOMS: atom_id res chain seq x y z
N MET A 1 10.48 -37.51 7.09
CA MET A 1 11.29 -36.29 6.86
C MET A 1 10.79 -35.22 7.81
N ASN A 2 11.65 -34.53 8.57
CA ASN A 2 11.23 -33.56 9.59
C ASN A 2 10.55 -32.34 8.93
N THR A 3 9.32 -32.01 9.34
CA THR A 3 8.50 -30.89 8.85
C THR A 3 9.27 -29.56 8.82
N ARG A 4 10.14 -29.33 9.81
CA ARG A 4 11.00 -28.14 9.87
C ARG A 4 11.98 -28.07 8.70
N LYS A 5 12.58 -29.21 8.33
CA LYS A 5 13.52 -29.29 7.20
C LYS A 5 12.80 -29.04 5.87
N LEU A 6 11.55 -29.51 5.74
CA LEU A 6 10.73 -29.25 4.56
C LEU A 6 10.38 -27.76 4.44
N ASN A 7 9.91 -27.12 5.52
CA ASN A 7 9.58 -25.69 5.53
C ASN A 7 10.77 -24.81 5.17
N THR A 8 11.95 -25.14 5.71
CA THR A 8 13.19 -24.43 5.37
C THR A 8 13.56 -24.57 3.88
N ILE A 9 13.39 -25.76 3.29
CA ILE A 9 13.64 -25.97 1.85
C ILE A 9 12.66 -25.14 1.00
N ILE A 10 11.38 -25.14 1.38
CA ILE A 10 10.33 -24.37 0.68
C ILE A 10 10.65 -22.87 0.75
N ALA A 11 11.00 -22.36 1.93
CA ALA A 11 11.40 -20.97 2.11
C ALA A 11 12.57 -20.57 1.19
N TYR A 12 13.61 -21.41 1.12
CA TYR A 12 14.74 -21.13 0.22
C TYR A 12 14.37 -21.18 -1.25
N GLN A 13 13.48 -22.08 -1.65
CA GLN A 13 12.98 -22.11 -3.02
C GLN A 13 12.18 -20.84 -3.34
N ALA A 14 11.34 -20.36 -2.42
CA ALA A 14 10.60 -19.11 -2.58
C ALA A 14 11.54 -17.90 -2.72
N ILE A 15 12.55 -17.79 -1.85
CA ILE A 15 13.56 -16.72 -1.91
C ILE A 15 14.35 -16.78 -3.24
N ALA A 16 14.83 -17.95 -3.63
CA ALA A 16 15.60 -18.11 -4.87
C ALA A 16 14.77 -17.81 -6.12
N ARG A 17 13.47 -18.16 -6.12
CA ARG A 17 12.54 -17.77 -7.18
C ARG A 17 12.35 -16.26 -7.23
N THR A 18 12.19 -15.62 -6.08
CA THR A 18 12.04 -14.16 -5.96
C THR A 18 13.28 -13.43 -6.50
N GLU A 19 14.49 -13.84 -6.10
CA GLU A 19 15.76 -13.31 -6.62
C GLU A 19 15.86 -13.47 -8.13
N LYS A 20 15.52 -14.66 -8.64
CA LYS A 20 15.52 -14.93 -10.08
C LYS A 20 14.56 -13.99 -10.83
N THR A 21 13.35 -13.80 -10.32
CA THR A 21 12.35 -12.90 -10.91
C THR A 21 12.82 -11.45 -10.88
N TYR A 22 13.40 -10.99 -9.76
CA TYR A 22 13.98 -9.64 -9.64
C TYR A 22 15.07 -9.38 -10.68
N ASN A 23 15.97 -10.35 -10.86
CA ASN A 23 17.05 -10.26 -11.84
C ASN A 23 16.56 -10.25 -13.30
N GLN A 24 15.32 -10.68 -13.56
CA GLN A 24 14.68 -10.63 -14.88
C GLN A 24 13.88 -9.34 -15.13
N LEU A 25 13.75 -8.48 -14.11
CA LEU A 25 13.12 -7.17 -14.25
C LEU A 25 14.00 -6.24 -15.07
N SER A 26 13.37 -5.40 -15.89
CA SER A 26 14.06 -4.32 -16.59
C SER A 26 14.55 -3.26 -15.60
N GLN A 27 15.47 -2.41 -16.05
CA GLN A 27 15.96 -1.30 -15.23
C GLN A 27 14.82 -0.38 -14.77
N GLU A 28 13.88 -0.08 -15.66
CA GLU A 28 12.68 0.70 -15.33
C GLU A 28 11.81 0.04 -14.26
N GLN A 29 11.59 -1.28 -14.34
CA GLN A 29 10.82 -2.01 -13.34
C GLN A 29 11.50 -2.01 -11.98
N ARG A 30 12.83 -2.16 -11.94
CA ARG A 30 13.59 -2.08 -10.69
C ARG A 30 13.53 -0.69 -10.10
N LYS A 31 13.66 0.35 -10.94
CA LYS A 31 13.52 1.74 -10.52
C LYS A 31 12.16 2.01 -9.87
N ILE A 32 11.07 1.53 -10.47
CA ILE A 32 9.72 1.65 -9.88
C ILE A 32 9.62 0.96 -8.52
N ILE A 33 10.29 -0.19 -8.34
CA ILE A 33 10.30 -0.91 -7.06
C ILE A 33 11.11 -0.18 -6.01
N GLU A 34 12.30 0.30 -6.38
CA GLU A 34 13.24 1.00 -5.49
C GLU A 34 12.70 2.37 -5.07
N GLU A 35 12.13 3.14 -6.01
CA GLU A 35 11.58 4.47 -5.74
C GLU A 35 10.11 4.44 -5.28
N GLN A 36 9.44 3.29 -5.37
CA GLN A 36 8.00 3.15 -5.14
C GLN A 36 7.17 4.18 -5.92
N TYR A 37 7.66 4.57 -7.10
CA TYR A 37 7.12 5.66 -7.89
C TYR A 37 6.99 5.24 -9.35
N ILE A 38 5.78 5.39 -9.90
CA ILE A 38 5.50 5.13 -11.31
C ILE A 38 5.36 6.49 -12.00
N LYS A 39 6.18 6.78 -12.99
CA LYS A 39 6.03 7.97 -13.83
C LYS A 39 6.41 7.65 -15.25
N GLY A 40 5.45 7.76 -16.16
CA GLY A 40 5.71 7.44 -17.56
C GLY A 40 4.53 7.69 -18.48
N SER A 41 4.75 7.37 -19.75
CA SER A 41 3.77 7.49 -20.83
C SER A 41 4.00 6.32 -21.76
N HIS A 42 3.08 5.37 -21.73
CA HIS A 42 3.15 4.12 -22.49
C HIS A 42 1.78 3.76 -23.03
N THR A 43 1.73 2.87 -24.01
CA THR A 43 0.46 2.25 -24.40
C THR A 43 -0.08 1.38 -23.25
N PRO A 44 -1.41 1.15 -23.17
CA PRO A 44 -1.98 0.28 -22.15
C PRO A 44 -1.34 -1.12 -22.12
N LYS A 45 -1.02 -1.67 -23.30
CA LYS A 45 -0.38 -2.99 -23.43
C LYS A 45 1.03 -3.02 -22.84
N GLU A 46 1.82 -1.97 -23.08
CA GLU A 46 3.14 -1.80 -22.49
C GLU A 46 3.06 -1.67 -20.97
N TRP A 47 2.15 -0.84 -20.46
CA TRP A 47 1.91 -0.71 -19.03
C TRP A 47 1.52 -2.03 -18.37
N ILE A 48 0.58 -2.77 -18.97
CA ILE A 48 0.16 -4.08 -18.47
C ILE A 48 1.36 -5.03 -18.41
N LYS A 49 2.19 -5.08 -19.46
CA LYS A 49 3.40 -5.92 -19.50
C LYS A 49 4.41 -5.51 -18.44
N LEU A 50 4.62 -4.21 -18.26
CA LEU A 50 5.54 -3.64 -17.28
C LEU A 50 5.08 -4.00 -15.86
N ILE A 51 3.86 -3.64 -15.49
CA ILE A 51 3.32 -3.82 -14.13
C ILE A 51 3.08 -5.29 -13.80
N SER A 52 2.70 -6.13 -14.77
CA SER A 52 2.46 -7.56 -14.50
C SER A 52 3.69 -8.29 -13.96
N LYS A 53 4.90 -7.96 -14.43
CA LYS A 53 6.13 -8.55 -13.88
C LYS A 53 6.42 -8.05 -12.46
N ILE A 54 6.13 -6.78 -12.16
CA ILE A 54 6.25 -6.23 -10.80
C ILE A 54 5.28 -6.96 -9.87
N VAL A 55 4.02 -7.15 -10.27
CA VAL A 55 3.02 -7.91 -9.51
C VAL A 55 3.43 -9.38 -9.28
N GLN A 56 4.07 -10.00 -10.27
CA GLN A 56 4.61 -11.36 -10.11
C GLN A 56 5.74 -11.40 -9.08
N TYR A 57 6.67 -10.44 -9.13
CA TYR A 57 7.73 -10.29 -8.14
C TYR A 57 7.14 -10.08 -6.74
N ASP A 58 6.21 -9.12 -6.59
CA ASP A 58 5.52 -8.78 -5.35
C ASP A 58 4.81 -10.01 -4.73
N THR A 59 4.11 -10.80 -5.54
CA THR A 59 3.43 -12.01 -5.07
C THR A 59 4.42 -13.08 -4.58
N LEU A 60 5.57 -13.22 -5.23
CA LEU A 60 6.62 -14.15 -4.78
C LEU A 60 7.35 -13.63 -3.54
N ALA A 61 7.54 -12.32 -3.42
CA ALA A 61 8.09 -11.68 -2.24
C ALA A 61 7.17 -11.87 -1.03
N ASP A 62 5.86 -11.65 -1.18
CA ASP A 62 4.81 -11.98 -0.19
C ASP A 62 4.90 -13.44 0.28
N GLU A 63 5.01 -14.37 -0.67
CA GLU A 63 5.15 -15.80 -0.37
C GLU A 63 6.43 -16.08 0.42
N ALA A 64 7.56 -15.49 0.00
CA ALA A 64 8.84 -15.61 0.68
C ALA A 64 8.80 -15.04 2.11
N ARG A 65 8.08 -13.92 2.34
CA ARG A 65 7.89 -13.29 3.66
C ARG A 65 7.10 -14.17 4.63
N ARG A 66 6.07 -14.87 4.15
CA ARG A 66 5.26 -15.78 5.00
C ARG A 66 6.09 -16.88 5.64
N PHE A 67 7.17 -17.27 5.00
CA PHE A 67 8.18 -18.10 5.62
C PHE A 67 9.05 -17.24 6.52
N LYS A 68 8.53 -16.87 7.70
CA LYS A 68 9.39 -16.46 8.81
C LYS A 68 10.47 -17.55 8.90
N ILE A 69 11.73 -17.16 8.71
CA ILE A 69 12.84 -18.08 8.95
C ILE A 69 12.83 -18.28 10.46
N ASP A 70 12.02 -19.24 10.90
CA ASP A 70 11.64 -19.41 12.28
C ASP A 70 12.88 -19.71 13.11
N GLN A 71 13.13 -18.72 13.97
CA GLN A 71 14.11 -18.64 15.03
C GLN A 71 15.57 -18.63 14.57
N PRO A 72 16.39 -17.70 15.10
CA PRO A 72 17.83 -17.90 15.06
C PRO A 72 18.11 -19.28 15.66
N ILE A 73 18.82 -20.15 14.93
CA ILE A 73 19.48 -21.30 15.56
C ILE A 73 20.17 -20.74 16.81
N PRO A 74 19.95 -21.30 18.02
CA PRO A 74 20.54 -20.75 19.23
C PRO A 74 22.03 -20.61 18.98
N THR A 75 22.45 -19.35 18.89
CA THR A 75 23.80 -19.00 18.51
C THR A 75 24.72 -19.55 19.59
N ARG A 76 26.02 -19.73 19.28
CA ARG A 76 27.02 -20.06 20.32
C ARG A 76 26.85 -19.16 21.56
N MET A 77 26.53 -17.89 21.36
CA MET A 77 26.26 -16.93 22.44
C MET A 77 24.99 -17.25 23.21
N ALA A 78 23.88 -17.63 22.57
CA ALA A 78 22.65 -18.01 23.26
C ALA A 78 22.85 -19.23 24.18
N LEU A 79 23.59 -20.25 23.74
CA LEU A 79 23.94 -21.39 24.60
C LEU A 79 24.83 -20.98 25.78
N LEU A 80 25.81 -20.11 25.56
CA LEU A 80 26.67 -19.58 26.63
C LEU A 80 25.85 -18.77 27.65
N VAL A 81 24.92 -17.92 27.20
CA VAL A 81 24.05 -17.10 28.05
C VAL A 81 23.11 -17.99 28.87
N VAL A 82 22.48 -19.00 28.26
CA VAL A 82 21.61 -19.95 28.98
C VAL A 82 22.40 -20.68 30.08
N GLY A 83 23.63 -21.10 29.80
CA GLY A 83 24.51 -21.71 30.80
C GLY A 83 24.81 -20.79 31.98
N VAL A 84 25.10 -19.51 31.70
CA VAL A 84 25.35 -18.49 32.74
C VAL A 84 24.11 -18.26 33.61
N VAL A 85 22.94 -18.09 33.00
CA VAL A 85 21.68 -17.87 33.73
C VAL A 85 21.35 -19.06 34.63
N ILE A 86 21.46 -20.29 34.12
CA ILE A 86 21.20 -21.51 34.90
C ILE A 86 22.20 -21.64 36.06
N ALA A 87 23.49 -21.36 35.83
CA ALA A 87 24.51 -21.42 36.88
C ALA A 87 24.26 -20.38 37.97
N LEU A 88 23.89 -19.14 37.61
CA LEU A 88 23.54 -18.07 38.55
C LEU A 88 22.32 -18.44 39.39
N LEU A 89 21.24 -18.91 38.77
CA LEU A 89 20.03 -19.34 39.48
C LEU A 89 20.32 -20.49 40.44
N SER A 90 21.13 -21.47 40.01
CA SER A 90 21.54 -22.60 40.84
C SER A 90 22.43 -22.18 42.01
N ALA A 91 23.35 -21.23 41.79
CA ALA A 91 24.21 -20.68 42.83
C ALA A 91 23.40 -19.98 43.94
N ILE A 92 22.40 -19.19 43.55
CA ILE A 92 21.52 -18.46 44.46
C ILE A 92 20.65 -19.44 45.26
N GLN A 93 20.02 -20.40 44.60
CA GLN A 93 19.08 -21.33 45.24
C GLN A 93 19.76 -22.30 46.21
N LEU A 94 20.98 -22.76 45.89
CA LEU A 94 21.71 -23.74 46.70
C LEU A 94 22.75 -23.10 47.63
N LYS A 95 22.94 -21.77 47.58
CA LYS A 95 23.99 -21.02 48.29
C LYS A 95 25.42 -21.58 48.08
N ALA A 96 25.62 -22.29 46.97
CA ALA A 96 26.85 -23.04 46.68
C ALA A 96 27.65 -22.37 45.55
N TYR A 97 28.05 -21.13 45.76
CA TYR A 97 28.71 -20.28 44.74
C TYR A 97 29.97 -20.92 44.14
N LEU A 98 30.76 -21.59 44.97
CA LEU A 98 32.03 -22.21 44.54
C LEU A 98 31.78 -23.41 43.60
N MET A 99 30.79 -24.26 43.91
CA MET A 99 30.40 -25.36 43.03
C MET A 99 29.76 -24.87 41.73
N ALA A 100 28.94 -23.81 41.80
CA ALA A 100 28.36 -23.20 40.61
C ALA A 100 29.43 -22.62 39.67
N GLY A 101 30.48 -22.00 40.23
CA GLY A 101 31.63 -21.49 39.47
C GLY A 101 32.38 -22.59 38.72
N VAL A 102 32.69 -23.70 39.40
CA VAL A 102 33.36 -24.86 38.77
C VAL A 102 32.48 -25.47 37.68
N ALA A 103 31.19 -25.68 37.95
CA ALA A 103 30.23 -26.22 36.98
C ALA A 103 30.11 -25.33 35.73
N LEU A 104 30.13 -24.01 35.90
CA LEU A 104 30.08 -23.05 34.79
C LEU A 104 31.35 -23.14 33.91
N VAL A 105 32.53 -23.24 34.52
CA VAL A 105 33.79 -23.41 33.78
C VAL A 105 33.78 -24.73 32.99
N THR A 106 33.37 -25.83 33.63
CA THR A 106 33.23 -27.13 32.96
C THR A 106 32.22 -27.07 31.81
N TYR A 107 31.09 -26.40 32.01
CA TYR A 107 30.09 -26.18 30.96
C TYR A 107 30.66 -25.42 29.77
N PHE A 108 31.37 -24.31 30.00
CA PHE A 108 32.00 -23.54 28.93
C PHE A 108 33.03 -24.34 28.14
N VAL A 109 33.88 -25.11 28.82
CA VAL A 109 34.83 -26.01 28.17
C VAL A 109 34.09 -27.07 27.34
N GLY A 110 33.01 -27.65 27.87
CA GLY A 110 32.17 -28.60 27.15
C GLY A 110 31.53 -28.03 25.90
N VAL A 111 30.94 -26.83 25.98
CA VAL A 111 30.37 -26.12 24.83
C VAL A 111 31.44 -25.79 23.79
N PHE A 112 32.62 -25.35 24.24
CA PHE A 112 33.75 -25.07 23.35
C PHE A 112 34.23 -26.32 22.60
N LEU A 113 34.41 -27.44 23.31
CA LEU A 113 34.80 -28.72 22.73
C LEU A 113 33.73 -29.27 21.78
N TYR A 114 32.45 -29.15 22.14
CA TYR A 114 31.34 -29.56 21.29
C TYR A 114 31.42 -28.91 19.90
N PHE A 115 31.69 -27.59 19.84
CA PHE A 115 31.82 -26.85 18.60
C PHE A 115 33.11 -27.12 17.81
N LEU A 116 34.16 -27.64 18.46
CA LEU A 116 35.38 -28.13 17.80
C LEU A 116 35.20 -29.49 17.12
N LEU A 117 34.29 -30.33 17.65
CA LEU A 117 34.01 -31.66 17.12
C LEU A 117 33.20 -31.61 15.80
N PRO A 118 33.26 -32.67 14.96
CA PRO A 118 32.52 -32.74 13.70
C PRO A 118 31.01 -32.40 13.76
N PRO A 119 30.22 -32.86 14.76
CA PRO A 119 28.81 -32.47 14.87
C PRO A 119 28.61 -30.98 15.10
N GLY A 120 29.39 -30.36 15.99
CA GLY A 120 29.32 -28.93 16.26
C GLY A 120 29.78 -28.08 15.09
N LYS A 121 30.85 -28.48 14.39
CA LYS A 121 31.30 -27.84 13.14
C LYS A 121 30.20 -27.84 12.07
N LYS A 122 29.46 -28.95 11.91
CA LYS A 122 28.33 -29.04 10.96
C LYS A 122 27.20 -28.06 11.33
N ILE A 123 26.94 -27.85 12.62
CA ILE A 123 25.95 -26.88 13.09
C ILE A 123 26.42 -25.46 12.79
N LEU A 124 27.67 -25.11 13.10
CA LEU A 124 28.25 -23.80 12.80
C LEU A 124 28.26 -23.50 11.30
N GLN A 125 28.62 -24.48 10.46
CA GLN A 125 28.56 -24.32 9.01
C GLN A 125 27.13 -24.07 8.51
N ARG A 126 26.14 -24.75 9.09
CA ARG A 126 24.73 -24.51 8.76
C ARG A 126 24.30 -23.11 9.20
N GLU A 127 24.65 -22.70 10.42
CA GLU A 127 24.37 -21.36 10.94
C GLU A 127 25.02 -20.27 10.10
N GLN A 128 26.30 -20.41 9.77
CA GLN A 128 27.02 -19.45 8.93
C GLN A 128 26.43 -19.39 7.52
N LYS A 129 26.06 -20.53 6.93
CA LYS A 129 25.33 -20.55 5.66
C LYS A 129 23.97 -19.85 5.79
N GLN A 130 23.22 -20.09 6.86
CA GLN A 130 21.94 -19.40 7.10
C GLN A 130 22.12 -17.90 7.29
N ARG A 131 23.15 -17.45 8.01
CA ARG A 131 23.47 -16.02 8.20
C ARG A 131 23.90 -15.36 6.90
N LEU A 132 24.79 -15.99 6.13
CA LEU A 132 25.20 -15.49 4.82
C LEU A 132 24.00 -15.41 3.87
N MET A 133 23.11 -16.40 3.91
CA MET A 133 21.88 -16.35 3.11
C MET A 133 20.93 -15.27 3.65
N ALA A 134 20.74 -15.16 4.96
CA ALA A 134 19.92 -14.12 5.56
C ALA A 134 20.46 -12.71 5.26
N GLN A 135 21.78 -12.50 5.23
CA GLN A 135 22.41 -11.24 4.84
C GLN A 135 22.36 -11.01 3.33
N LYS A 136 22.55 -12.05 2.52
CA LYS A 136 22.42 -11.95 1.05
C LYS A 136 20.98 -11.61 0.66
N TYR A 137 20.03 -12.21 1.35
CA TYR A 137 18.60 -12.11 1.07
C TYR A 137 17.86 -11.13 1.96
N SER A 138 18.52 -10.50 2.94
CA SER A 138 17.89 -9.50 3.80
C SER A 138 17.40 -8.33 2.98
N ARG A 139 18.16 -7.93 1.96
CA ARG A 139 17.71 -6.86 1.06
C ARG A 139 16.41 -7.23 0.34
N ILE A 140 16.31 -8.45 -0.17
CA ILE A 140 15.10 -8.92 -0.88
C ILE A 140 13.92 -9.13 0.08
N LEU A 141 14.19 -9.56 1.32
CA LEU A 141 13.16 -9.85 2.32
C LEU A 141 12.69 -8.62 3.10
N PHE A 142 13.60 -7.68 3.38
CA PHE A 142 13.38 -6.55 4.31
C PHE A 142 13.56 -5.18 3.65
N ASP A 143 14.48 -4.99 2.69
CA ASP A 143 14.75 -3.65 2.12
C ASP A 143 13.90 -3.33 0.88
N TYR A 144 13.51 -4.32 0.07
CA TYR A 144 12.86 -4.13 -1.24
C TYR A 144 11.38 -4.57 -1.31
N SER A 145 10.78 -5.01 -0.20
CA SER A 145 9.61 -5.91 -0.26
C SER A 145 8.30 -5.33 0.22
N ASP A 146 8.27 -4.14 0.83
CA ASP A 146 6.99 -3.51 1.18
C ASP A 146 6.46 -2.68 0.02
N LEU A 147 6.39 -3.32 -1.16
CA LEU A 147 5.58 -2.77 -2.24
C LEU A 147 4.14 -2.81 -1.74
N PRO A 148 3.46 -1.66 -1.69
CA PRO A 148 2.08 -1.66 -1.27
C PRO A 148 1.28 -2.55 -2.20
N ASN A 149 0.35 -3.33 -1.63
CA ASN A 149 -0.55 -4.24 -2.34
C ASN A 149 -1.34 -3.59 -3.51
N HIS A 150 -1.25 -2.26 -3.67
CA HIS A 150 -1.82 -1.40 -4.70
C HIS A 150 -1.52 -1.88 -6.11
N PHE A 151 -0.31 -2.39 -6.40
CA PHE A 151 0.00 -2.88 -7.76
C PHE A 151 -0.96 -3.99 -8.19
N ARG A 152 -1.13 -4.99 -7.34
CA ARG A 152 -1.97 -6.17 -7.60
C ARG A 152 -3.45 -5.87 -7.45
N LYS A 153 -3.83 -5.16 -6.38
CA LYS A 153 -5.23 -4.96 -5.99
C LYS A 153 -5.90 -3.81 -6.75
N PHE A 154 -5.13 -2.81 -7.22
CA PHE A 154 -5.70 -1.61 -7.82
C PHE A 154 -5.07 -1.23 -9.16
N ILE A 155 -3.77 -0.93 -9.22
CA ILE A 155 -3.11 -0.33 -10.40
C ILE A 155 -3.24 -1.22 -11.63
N LEU A 156 -2.90 -2.51 -11.53
CA LEU A 156 -3.00 -3.43 -12.67
C LEU A 156 -4.46 -3.65 -13.12
N PRO A 157 -5.43 -3.94 -12.22
CA PRO A 157 -6.84 -3.95 -12.58
C PRO A 157 -7.33 -2.65 -13.21
N PHE A 158 -6.90 -1.50 -12.68
CA PHE A 158 -7.24 -0.18 -13.18
C PHE A 158 -6.78 0.03 -14.62
N ILE A 159 -5.49 -0.23 -14.90
CA ILE A 159 -4.94 -0.10 -16.26
C ILE A 159 -5.69 -1.01 -17.22
N LYS A 160 -6.05 -2.23 -16.81
CA LYS A 160 -6.85 -3.15 -17.64
C LYS A 160 -8.26 -2.64 -17.92
N GLU A 161 -8.91 -1.97 -16.98
CA GLU A 161 -10.23 -1.37 -17.22
C GLU A 161 -10.13 -0.16 -18.16
N VAL A 162 -9.13 0.70 -17.97
CA VAL A 162 -8.88 1.85 -18.85
C VAL A 162 -8.51 1.38 -20.27
N ALA A 163 -7.71 0.32 -20.40
CA ALA A 163 -7.34 -0.27 -21.69
C ALA A 163 -8.56 -0.69 -22.55
N LYS A 164 -9.68 -1.10 -21.93
CA LYS A 164 -10.90 -1.46 -22.67
C LYS A 164 -11.59 -0.26 -23.33
N MET A 165 -11.22 0.95 -22.93
CA MET A 165 -11.84 2.21 -23.39
C MET A 165 -10.89 3.02 -24.27
N MET A 166 -9.67 2.54 -24.51
CA MET A 166 -8.64 3.21 -25.32
C MET A 166 -8.35 2.37 -26.56
N ASP A 167 -7.86 3.03 -27.62
CA ASP A 167 -7.23 2.32 -28.73
C ASP A 167 -5.84 1.80 -28.32
N ASP A 168 -5.37 0.75 -28.99
CA ASP A 168 -4.13 0.04 -28.63
C ASP A 168 -2.86 0.90 -28.76
N ASP A 169 -2.89 1.91 -29.63
CA ASP A 169 -1.80 2.84 -29.93
C ASP A 169 -1.85 4.14 -29.11
N GLU A 170 -2.95 4.40 -28.41
CA GLU A 170 -3.10 5.61 -27.60
C GLU A 170 -2.25 5.55 -26.33
N ILE A 171 -1.72 6.71 -25.93
CA ILE A 171 -0.79 6.81 -24.80
C ILE A 171 -1.54 7.05 -23.49
N LEU A 172 -1.35 6.15 -22.53
CA LEU A 172 -1.78 6.29 -21.15
C LEU A 172 -0.65 6.92 -20.32
N ARG A 173 -0.89 8.14 -19.82
CA ARG A 173 0.03 8.80 -18.89
C ARG A 173 -0.35 8.42 -17.47
N LEU A 174 0.63 7.91 -16.73
CA LEU A 174 0.43 7.41 -15.37
C LEU A 174 1.52 8.00 -14.47
N ASN A 175 1.07 8.59 -13.37
CA ASN A 175 1.90 9.07 -12.28
C ASN A 175 1.32 8.50 -10.98
N VAL A 176 2.04 7.64 -10.28
CA VAL A 176 1.60 7.01 -9.02
C VAL A 176 2.72 7.12 -8.01
N ASN A 177 2.42 7.68 -6.84
CA ASN A 177 3.31 7.67 -5.69
C ASN A 177 2.84 6.62 -4.69
N LEU A 178 3.69 5.61 -4.44
CA LEU A 178 3.46 4.57 -3.45
C LEU A 178 4.49 4.63 -2.31
N GLY A 179 5.34 5.67 -2.31
CA GLY A 179 6.31 5.94 -1.26
C GLY A 179 5.67 6.26 0.10
N PRO A 180 6.48 6.55 1.12
CA PRO A 180 6.00 6.89 2.45
C PRO A 180 5.13 8.14 2.41
N LYS A 181 3.94 8.08 3.03
CA LYS A 181 2.95 9.18 2.97
C LYS A 181 3.29 10.39 3.85
N LYS A 182 4.17 10.22 4.85
CA LYS A 182 4.56 11.26 5.82
C LYS A 182 5.88 11.94 5.45
N GLU A 183 5.96 12.46 4.23
CA GLU A 183 7.10 13.29 3.82
C GLU A 183 6.82 14.77 4.17
N LEU A 184 7.87 15.50 4.56
CA LEU A 184 7.77 16.93 4.90
C LEU A 184 7.18 17.75 3.75
N ASP A 185 7.48 17.36 2.50
CA ASP A 185 7.02 18.02 1.28
C ASP A 185 5.49 17.97 1.10
N HIS A 186 4.81 17.06 1.81
CA HIS A 186 3.37 16.92 1.78
C HIS A 186 2.68 17.57 2.98
N LYS A 187 3.44 18.02 3.99
CA LYS A 187 2.90 18.68 5.17
C LYS A 187 2.39 20.06 4.81
N PHE A 188 1.17 20.39 5.22
CA PHE A 188 0.62 21.73 5.06
C PHE A 188 -0.05 22.22 6.34
N GLU A 189 -0.11 23.53 6.50
CA GLU A 189 -0.78 24.17 7.63
C GLU A 189 -2.22 24.54 7.24
N ARG A 190 -3.15 24.38 8.18
CA ARG A 190 -4.55 24.78 8.01
C ARG A 190 -4.89 25.81 9.09
N GLU A 191 -5.12 27.05 8.66
CA GLU A 191 -5.36 28.20 9.56
C GLU A 191 -6.74 28.14 10.25
N ASP A 192 -7.68 27.35 9.73
CA ASP A 192 -9.09 27.31 10.13
C ASP A 192 -9.39 26.35 11.29
N ILE A 193 -8.37 25.77 11.92
CA ILE A 193 -8.55 24.79 13.00
C ILE A 193 -8.45 25.51 14.34
N PRO A 194 -9.49 25.43 15.18
CA PRO A 194 -9.44 26.03 16.50
C PRO A 194 -8.29 25.42 17.30
N THR A 195 -7.41 26.28 17.81
CA THR A 195 -6.24 25.94 18.64
C THR A 195 -6.58 25.23 19.96
N ASN A 196 -7.87 25.10 20.28
CA ASN A 196 -8.39 24.42 21.46
C ASN A 196 -9.55 23.49 21.05
N GLU A 197 -9.26 22.33 20.48
CA GLU A 197 -10.26 21.26 20.32
C GLU A 197 -10.50 20.57 21.67
N ASN A 198 -11.48 21.06 22.43
CA ASN A 198 -12.06 20.38 23.60
C ASN A 198 -12.88 19.11 23.22
N TYR A 199 -12.56 18.46 22.10
CA TYR A 199 -13.31 17.34 21.53
C TYR A 199 -12.39 16.15 21.25
N ASP A 200 -12.79 14.97 21.75
CA ASP A 200 -12.24 13.62 21.48
C ASP A 200 -10.89 13.20 22.10
N ALA A 201 -10.28 14.01 22.98
CA ALA A 201 -9.15 13.53 23.79
C ALA A 201 -9.63 12.36 24.70
N PRO A 202 -8.95 11.20 24.71
CA PRO A 202 -9.25 10.15 25.68
C PRO A 202 -9.09 10.67 27.11
N GLU A 203 -9.79 10.04 28.05
CA GLU A 203 -9.66 10.35 29.46
C GLU A 203 -8.19 10.24 29.91
N GLY A 204 -7.70 11.28 30.59
CA GLY A 204 -6.29 11.34 31.03
C GLY A 204 -5.31 11.92 30.01
N TYR A 205 -5.72 12.35 28.82
CA TYR A 205 -4.85 12.97 27.80
C TYR A 205 -5.22 14.44 27.51
N VAL A 206 -4.25 15.22 27.01
CA VAL A 206 -4.37 16.61 26.52
C VAL A 206 -3.94 16.64 25.07
N TYR A 207 -4.65 17.38 24.24
CA TYR A 207 -4.27 17.65 22.85
C TYR A 207 -3.02 18.54 22.78
N GLU A 208 -2.05 18.20 21.93
CA GLU A 208 -0.81 18.98 21.74
C GLU A 208 -0.74 19.61 20.35
N GLU A 209 -0.85 18.80 19.29
CA GLU A 209 -0.67 19.27 17.91
C GLU A 209 -1.53 18.47 16.91
N THR A 210 -1.80 19.09 15.75
CA THR A 210 -2.35 18.41 14.58
C THR A 210 -1.45 18.65 13.38
N GLU A 211 -1.17 17.58 12.65
CA GLU A 211 -0.44 17.62 11.39
C GLU A 211 -1.36 17.23 10.24
N PHE A 212 -1.23 17.93 9.11
CA PHE A 212 -1.94 17.61 7.88
C PHE A 212 -0.96 17.28 6.78
N TYR A 213 -1.31 16.27 5.98
CA TYR A 213 -0.57 15.89 4.79
C TYR A 213 -1.52 15.79 3.61
N ASN A 214 -1.14 16.36 2.47
CA ASN A 214 -1.83 16.14 1.20
C ASN A 214 -0.91 15.35 0.27
N TYR A 215 -1.24 14.08 0.06
CA TYR A 215 -0.42 13.13 -0.67
C TYR A 215 -1.05 12.77 -2.02
N PRO A 216 -0.45 13.18 -3.15
CA PRO A 216 -0.97 12.86 -4.48
C PRO A 216 -0.65 11.40 -4.83
N LEU A 217 -1.57 10.50 -4.48
CA LEU A 217 -1.41 9.06 -4.67
C LEU A 217 -1.31 8.69 -6.16
N MET A 218 -2.17 9.25 -7.00
CA MET A 218 -2.27 8.84 -8.40
C MET A 218 -2.82 9.96 -9.29
N ASN A 219 -2.24 10.12 -10.48
CA ASN A 219 -2.71 11.00 -11.53
C ASN A 219 -2.62 10.28 -12.87
N ILE A 220 -3.72 10.32 -13.62
CA ILE A 220 -3.85 9.65 -14.90
C ILE A 220 -4.40 10.61 -15.92
N ARG A 221 -3.88 10.47 -17.14
CA ARG A 221 -4.45 11.08 -18.32
C ARG A 221 -4.49 10.07 -19.45
N ALA A 222 -5.68 9.87 -20.02
CA ALA A 222 -5.90 8.95 -21.12
C ALA A 222 -6.76 9.61 -22.20
N LYS A 223 -6.50 9.28 -23.46
CA LYS A 223 -7.40 9.54 -24.57
C LYS A 223 -8.16 8.25 -24.89
N LEU A 224 -9.48 8.34 -24.93
CA LEU A 224 -10.37 7.21 -25.18
C LEU A 224 -10.54 6.99 -26.69
N SER A 225 -11.04 5.82 -27.08
CA SER A 225 -11.22 5.44 -28.50
C SER A 225 -12.20 6.31 -29.27
N ASP A 226 -13.10 7.00 -28.57
CA ASP A 226 -14.02 7.99 -29.14
C ASP A 226 -13.42 9.41 -29.24
N GLY A 227 -12.14 9.56 -28.90
CA GLY A 227 -11.40 10.82 -28.85
C GLY A 227 -11.50 11.57 -27.52
N SER A 228 -12.41 11.19 -26.63
CA SER A 228 -12.63 11.85 -25.34
C SER A 228 -11.39 11.80 -24.45
N ILE A 229 -11.26 12.73 -23.50
CA ILE A 229 -10.13 12.76 -22.57
C ILE A 229 -10.63 12.39 -21.18
N LEU A 230 -9.96 11.42 -20.56
CA LEU A 230 -10.14 11.00 -19.18
C LEU A 230 -8.97 11.53 -18.34
N MET A 231 -9.29 12.23 -17.26
CA MET A 231 -8.35 12.63 -16.21
C MET A 231 -8.84 12.06 -14.89
N PHE A 232 -7.97 11.34 -14.18
CA PHE A 232 -8.34 10.73 -12.91
C PHE A 232 -7.23 10.91 -11.88
N ASN A 233 -7.55 11.60 -10.80
CA ASN A 233 -6.62 11.88 -9.71
C ASN A 233 -7.15 11.26 -8.41
N ILE A 234 -6.24 10.71 -7.61
CA ILE A 234 -6.50 10.22 -6.27
C ILE A 234 -5.52 10.91 -5.33
N GLU A 235 -6.04 11.50 -4.27
CA GLU A 235 -5.28 12.22 -3.26
C GLU A 235 -5.65 11.69 -1.87
N ASP A 236 -4.64 11.47 -1.03
CA ASP A 236 -4.80 11.09 0.36
C ASP A 236 -4.57 12.33 1.23
N LEU A 237 -5.64 12.76 1.91
CA LEU A 237 -5.59 13.80 2.92
C LEU A 237 -5.49 13.15 4.29
N ILE A 238 -4.32 13.23 4.92
CA ILE A 238 -4.04 12.65 6.23
C ILE A 238 -4.08 13.76 7.26
N ARG A 239 -4.76 13.50 8.38
CA ARG A 239 -4.72 14.33 9.58
C ARG A 239 -4.27 13.47 10.75
N ASN A 240 -3.17 13.84 11.39
CA ASN A 240 -2.67 13.19 12.61
C ASN A 240 -2.83 14.15 13.79
N ARG A 241 -3.45 13.69 14.87
CA ARG A 241 -3.59 14.44 16.12
C ARG A 241 -2.75 13.79 17.20
N ARG A 242 -1.89 14.56 17.86
CA ARG A 242 -1.09 14.12 19.00
C ARG A 242 -1.76 14.48 20.32
N TYR A 243 -1.76 13.53 21.24
CA TYR A 243 -2.24 13.69 22.59
C TYR A 243 -1.17 13.23 23.59
N VAL A 244 -0.99 13.97 24.67
CA VAL A 244 -0.02 13.68 25.74
C VAL A 244 -0.76 13.47 27.06
N LYS A 245 -0.32 12.51 27.87
CA LYS A 245 -0.95 12.21 29.16
C LYS A 245 -0.86 13.39 30.14
N LYS A 246 -1.94 13.65 30.89
CA LYS A 246 -2.09 14.77 31.84
C LYS A 246 -1.16 14.69 33.05
N ILE A 247 -0.65 13.52 33.41
CA ILE A 247 0.14 13.32 34.63
C ILE A 247 1.62 13.55 34.27
N TYR A 248 2.13 14.71 34.64
CA TYR A 248 3.55 15.03 34.62
C TYR A 248 4.19 14.40 35.86
N ILE A 249 4.85 13.25 35.71
CA ILE A 249 5.86 12.79 36.67
C ILE A 249 7.19 13.17 36.03
N GLU A 250 8.01 13.96 36.72
CA GLU A 250 9.23 14.58 36.18
C GLU A 250 10.29 13.59 35.63
N ASP A 251 10.12 12.28 35.86
CA ASP A 251 11.07 11.22 35.47
C ASP A 251 10.43 10.03 34.73
N ASP A 252 9.15 10.09 34.33
CA ASP A 252 8.47 8.99 33.63
C ASP A 252 8.31 9.31 32.14
N ASP A 253 8.74 8.38 31.29
CA ASP A 253 8.64 8.49 29.84
C ASP A 253 7.21 8.87 29.44
N LYS A 254 7.06 9.99 28.71
CA LYS A 254 5.75 10.55 28.36
C LYS A 254 4.98 9.57 27.49
N ASP A 255 3.92 8.96 28.01
CA ASP A 255 2.96 8.22 27.20
C ASP A 255 2.33 9.16 26.15
N GLU A 256 2.68 8.96 24.88
CA GLU A 256 2.15 9.68 23.73
C GLU A 256 1.10 8.86 22.99
N LEU A 257 -0.01 9.49 22.62
CA LEU A 257 -1.05 8.88 21.80
C LEU A 257 -1.25 9.69 20.53
N TRP A 258 -1.21 9.02 19.39
CA TRP A 258 -1.52 9.62 18.09
C TRP A 258 -2.83 9.05 17.53
N LYS A 259 -3.80 9.89 17.19
CA LYS A 259 -5.00 9.49 16.43
C LYS A 259 -4.94 10.05 15.02
N GLY A 260 -4.99 9.17 14.02
CA GLY A 260 -5.01 9.55 12.61
C GLY A 260 -6.42 9.49 12.02
N THR A 261 -6.69 10.34 11.04
CA THR A 261 -7.82 10.21 10.12
C THR A 261 -7.32 10.43 8.71
N MET A 262 -7.66 9.55 7.79
CA MET A 262 -7.31 9.68 6.39
C MET A 262 -8.58 9.80 5.56
N ARG A 263 -8.63 10.83 4.73
CA ARG A 263 -9.66 11.03 3.73
C ARG A 263 -9.03 10.78 2.37
N ILE A 264 -9.69 10.01 1.54
CA ILE A 264 -9.24 9.73 0.18
C ILE A 264 -10.19 10.42 -0.76
N SER A 265 -9.63 11.29 -1.60
CA SER A 265 -10.35 12.11 -2.54
C SER A 265 -10.08 11.58 -3.95
N TYR A 266 -11.16 11.34 -4.68
CA TYR A 266 -11.16 10.89 -6.06
C TYR A 266 -11.68 12.03 -6.93
N HIS A 267 -10.89 12.45 -7.90
CA HIS A 267 -11.27 13.50 -8.85
C HIS A 267 -11.24 12.89 -10.25
N LEU A 268 -12.43 12.65 -10.80
CA LEU A 268 -12.63 12.14 -12.15
C LEU A 268 -13.15 13.27 -13.03
N GLN A 269 -12.41 13.60 -14.07
CA GLN A 269 -12.80 14.57 -15.08
C GLN A 269 -12.83 13.90 -16.45
N THR A 270 -13.93 14.08 -17.18
CA THR A 270 -14.07 13.60 -18.55
C THR A 270 -14.44 14.75 -19.47
N LEU A 271 -13.66 14.92 -20.54
CA LEU A 271 -13.95 15.82 -21.64
C LEU A 271 -14.53 14.98 -22.78
N LEU A 272 -15.79 15.23 -23.10
CA LEU A 272 -16.58 14.49 -24.09
C LEU A 272 -16.95 15.44 -25.22
N TYR A 273 -16.56 15.15 -26.47
CA TYR A 273 -16.87 16.05 -27.58
C TYR A 273 -18.37 16.09 -27.90
N LYS A 274 -18.91 17.30 -28.13
CA LYS A 274 -20.32 17.51 -28.49
C LYS A 274 -20.70 16.89 -29.82
N SER A 275 -19.72 16.62 -30.69
CA SER A 275 -19.92 15.87 -31.93
C SER A 275 -20.26 14.40 -31.70
N SER A 276 -19.86 13.85 -30.54
CA SER A 276 -20.02 12.43 -30.21
C SER A 276 -21.07 12.20 -29.12
N TYR A 277 -21.36 13.21 -28.29
CA TYR A 277 -22.20 13.09 -27.11
C TYR A 277 -23.15 14.26 -26.93
N ASP A 278 -24.39 13.94 -26.57
CA ASP A 278 -25.38 14.87 -26.03
C ASP A 278 -25.54 14.67 -24.52
N LEU A 279 -25.86 15.74 -23.79
CA LEU A 279 -26.24 15.62 -22.38
C LEU A 279 -27.60 14.94 -22.23
N ALA A 280 -27.71 14.05 -21.25
CA ALA A 280 -29.00 13.47 -20.88
C ALA A 280 -29.91 14.56 -20.28
N ALA A 281 -30.86 15.06 -21.08
CA ALA A 281 -31.78 16.17 -20.76
C ALA A 281 -32.58 16.08 -19.45
N LYS A 282 -32.52 14.96 -18.70
CA LYS A 282 -33.18 14.79 -17.39
C LYS A 282 -32.36 15.28 -16.19
N HIS A 283 -31.09 15.64 -16.37
CA HIS A 283 -30.18 15.96 -15.24
C HIS A 283 -29.65 17.40 -15.27
N THR A 284 -30.04 18.20 -16.26
CA THR A 284 -29.56 19.58 -16.46
C THR A 284 -30.04 20.59 -15.40
N SER A 285 -30.97 20.22 -14.52
CA SER A 285 -31.56 21.15 -13.53
C SER A 285 -31.44 20.72 -12.06
N LYS A 286 -30.82 19.57 -11.75
CA LYS A 286 -30.63 19.14 -10.36
C LYS A 286 -29.19 18.73 -10.14
N ALA A 287 -28.46 19.53 -9.36
CA ALA A 287 -27.35 19.05 -8.54
C ALA A 287 -27.92 17.96 -7.61
N GLY A 288 -27.96 16.72 -8.09
CA GLY A 288 -28.58 15.59 -7.41
C GLY A 288 -27.52 14.60 -6.99
N ASN A 289 -27.36 14.40 -5.68
CA ASN A 289 -26.46 13.42 -5.06
C ASN A 289 -26.99 11.98 -5.16
N PHE A 290 -27.71 11.68 -6.24
CA PHE A 290 -28.50 10.47 -6.39
C PHE A 290 -27.93 9.64 -7.53
N MET A 291 -27.52 8.42 -7.20
CA MET A 291 -27.15 7.39 -8.17
C MET A 291 -28.35 6.46 -8.39
N ILE A 292 -28.60 6.00 -9.62
CA ILE A 292 -29.49 4.86 -9.88
C ILE A 292 -28.60 3.62 -10.00
N ASP A 293 -28.79 2.63 -9.14
CA ASP A 293 -28.12 1.34 -9.28
C ASP A 293 -28.89 0.48 -10.29
N ASP A 294 -28.33 0.26 -11.49
CA ASP A 294 -28.93 -0.59 -12.52
C ASP A 294 -29.13 -2.05 -12.09
N LYS A 295 -28.42 -2.54 -11.05
CA LYS A 295 -28.61 -3.90 -10.53
C LYS A 295 -29.81 -4.03 -9.59
N GLU A 296 -30.16 -2.95 -8.89
CA GLU A 296 -31.18 -2.96 -7.83
C GLU A 296 -32.36 -2.02 -8.11
N ASN A 297 -32.31 -1.23 -9.18
CA ASN A 297 -33.25 -0.13 -9.45
C ASN A 297 -33.40 0.82 -8.23
N SER A 298 -32.38 0.91 -7.37
CA SER A 298 -32.40 1.69 -6.14
C SER A 298 -31.72 3.04 -6.36
N VAL A 299 -32.31 4.09 -5.80
CA VAL A 299 -31.68 5.41 -5.76
C VAL A 299 -30.75 5.44 -4.55
N LEU A 300 -29.45 5.28 -4.80
CA LEU A 300 -28.42 5.42 -3.77
C LEU A 300 -28.25 6.91 -3.46
N ASP A 301 -28.71 7.30 -2.26
CA ASP A 301 -28.32 8.57 -1.65
C ASP A 301 -26.84 8.44 -1.24
N LEU A 302 -25.98 9.19 -1.93
CA LEU A 302 -24.54 9.18 -1.66
C LEU A 302 -24.18 9.94 -0.36
N LYS A 303 -25.16 10.52 0.33
CA LYS A 303 -24.98 11.07 1.69
C LYS A 303 -24.90 9.94 2.72
N SER A 304 -23.74 9.30 2.83
CA SER A 304 -23.30 8.85 4.15
C SER A 304 -22.74 10.07 4.89
N LYS A 305 -22.81 10.12 6.23
CA LYS A 305 -22.28 11.24 7.04
C LYS A 305 -20.81 11.57 6.75
N ASP A 306 -20.06 10.63 6.17
CA ASP A 306 -18.60 10.67 6.03
C ASP A 306 -18.13 10.66 4.56
N ASN A 307 -19.03 10.64 3.58
CA ASN A 307 -18.68 10.66 2.15
C ASN A 307 -19.17 11.95 1.50
N GLU A 308 -18.28 12.68 0.83
CA GLU A 308 -18.65 13.85 0.01
C GLU A 308 -18.71 13.42 -1.45
N PHE A 309 -19.78 13.80 -2.15
CA PHE A 309 -19.92 13.55 -3.58
C PHE A 309 -20.38 14.82 -4.28
N TYR A 310 -19.70 15.18 -5.36
CA TYR A 310 -19.99 16.36 -6.15
C TYR A 310 -19.85 16.05 -7.63
N LEU A 311 -20.88 16.39 -8.41
CA LEU A 311 -20.88 16.30 -9.86
C LEU A 311 -21.17 17.68 -10.42
N SER A 312 -20.27 18.18 -11.26
CA SER A 312 -20.45 19.45 -11.97
C SER A 312 -20.27 19.29 -13.47
N TYR A 313 -21.02 20.11 -14.21
CA TYR A 313 -20.91 20.26 -15.64
C TYR A 313 -20.35 21.64 -15.98
N ILE A 314 -19.44 21.68 -16.95
CA ILE A 314 -18.92 22.92 -17.54
C ILE A 314 -19.06 22.78 -19.06
N ASP A 315 -19.61 23.82 -19.70
CA ASP A 315 -19.60 23.93 -21.15
C ASP A 315 -18.23 24.41 -21.62
N GLY A 316 -17.47 23.53 -22.28
CA GLY A 316 -16.13 23.80 -22.81
C GLY A 316 -16.13 24.39 -24.23
N GLY A 317 -17.29 24.77 -24.77
CA GLY A 317 -17.42 25.22 -26.17
C GLY A 317 -17.74 24.06 -27.10
N ASP A 318 -16.72 23.32 -27.54
CA ASP A 318 -16.84 22.15 -28.42
C ASP A 318 -16.98 20.82 -27.66
N ALA A 319 -16.78 20.84 -26.34
CA ALA A 319 -16.86 19.67 -25.47
C ALA A 319 -17.73 19.90 -24.24
N HIS A 320 -18.32 18.82 -23.75
CA HIS A 320 -18.91 18.70 -22.43
C HIS A 320 -17.83 18.30 -21.44
N ILE A 321 -17.61 19.10 -20.40
CA ILE A 321 -16.67 18.77 -19.32
C ILE A 321 -17.50 18.34 -18.10
N LEU A 322 -17.35 17.08 -17.70
CA LEU A 322 -17.96 16.54 -16.49
C LEU A 322 -16.88 16.33 -15.45
N ASN A 323 -17.04 16.96 -14.29
CA ASN A 323 -16.17 16.75 -13.13
C ASN A 323 -16.96 16.04 -12.04
N LEU A 324 -16.45 14.90 -11.61
CA LEU A 324 -16.95 14.13 -10.49
C LEU A 324 -15.88 14.13 -9.41
N GLN A 325 -16.25 14.57 -8.22
CA GLN A 325 -15.43 14.46 -7.03
C GLN A 325 -16.14 13.57 -6.03
N ALA A 326 -15.41 12.62 -5.45
CA ALA A 326 -15.91 11.78 -4.38
C ALA A 326 -14.85 11.67 -3.30
N SER A 327 -15.23 11.65 -2.03
CA SER A 327 -14.30 11.38 -0.94
C SER A 327 -14.85 10.33 0.02
N THR A 328 -13.93 9.55 0.59
CA THR A 328 -14.22 8.54 1.59
C THR A 328 -13.32 8.77 2.81
N ILE A 329 -13.90 8.83 4.01
CA ILE A 329 -13.15 9.02 5.25
C ILE A 329 -12.94 7.67 5.94
N THR A 330 -11.69 7.34 6.25
CA THR A 330 -11.31 6.18 7.07
C THR A 330 -10.65 6.67 8.37
N ARG A 331 -11.14 6.19 9.51
CA ARG A 331 -10.50 6.47 10.81
C ARG A 331 -9.29 5.55 10.96
N LEU A 332 -8.13 6.14 11.24
CA LEU A 332 -6.90 5.41 11.51
C LEU A 332 -6.71 5.38 13.03
N GLN A 333 -7.20 4.33 13.67
CA GLN A 333 -6.91 4.13 15.09
C GLN A 333 -5.54 3.47 15.22
N ARG A 334 -4.55 4.24 15.70
CA ARG A 334 -3.25 3.71 16.13
C ARG A 334 -3.11 3.90 17.64
N TYR A 335 -2.58 2.88 18.31
CA TYR A 335 -2.09 2.97 19.68
C TYR A 335 -0.58 2.76 19.61
N TYR A 336 0.22 3.76 19.99
CA TYR A 336 1.65 3.58 20.16
C TYR A 336 1.91 3.12 21.60
N TYR A 337 2.66 2.03 21.75
CA TYR A 337 3.38 1.69 22.98
C TYR A 337 4.87 1.80 22.64
N PHE A 338 5.63 2.49 23.48
CA PHE A 338 7.01 2.87 23.20
C PHE A 338 7.93 1.69 22.85
N ASN A 339 8.85 2.00 21.93
CA ASN A 339 10.24 1.54 21.81
C ASN A 339 10.67 0.29 21.03
N ASP A 340 9.86 -0.53 20.36
CA ASP A 340 10.50 -1.57 19.50
C ASP A 340 9.69 -2.18 18.35
N PHE A 341 8.52 -1.66 18.00
CA PHE A 341 7.77 -2.19 16.85
C PHE A 341 7.06 -1.09 16.08
N GLU A 342 7.76 -0.51 15.10
CA GLU A 342 7.14 0.07 13.90
C GLU A 342 6.49 -1.07 13.10
N ILE A 343 5.30 -1.52 13.54
CA ILE A 343 4.42 -2.28 12.65
C ILE A 343 3.61 -1.23 11.90
N ASP A 344 4.22 -0.72 10.82
CA ASP A 344 3.60 0.18 9.85
C ASP A 344 2.66 -0.58 8.88
N GLU A 345 2.15 -1.76 9.27
CA GLU A 345 1.44 -2.67 8.36
C GLU A 345 0.02 -2.20 7.94
N GLU A 346 -0.54 -1.13 8.51
CA GLU A 346 -1.96 -0.77 8.26
C GLU A 346 -2.24 0.72 8.01
N LEU A 347 -1.37 1.45 7.30
CA LEU A 347 -1.66 2.85 6.87
C LEU A 347 -2.07 3.00 5.40
N TYR A 348 -2.21 1.91 4.67
CA TYR A 348 -2.54 1.99 3.26
C TYR A 348 -3.95 1.48 2.99
N TYR A 349 -4.92 2.39 3.01
CA TYR A 349 -6.13 2.16 2.24
C TYR A 349 -5.72 1.99 0.78
N ILE A 350 -6.32 0.98 0.15
CA ILE A 350 -6.07 0.63 -1.24
C ILE A 350 -7.33 1.05 -1.99
N PRO A 351 -7.23 1.96 -2.97
CA PRO A 351 -8.36 2.29 -3.82
C PRO A 351 -9.01 1.04 -4.41
N ASP A 352 -10.34 1.01 -4.46
CA ASP A 352 -11.10 -0.10 -5.01
C ASP A 352 -11.41 0.15 -6.49
N ILE A 353 -11.07 -0.82 -7.34
CA ILE A 353 -11.39 -0.78 -8.76
C ILE A 353 -12.89 -0.72 -9.01
N GLU A 354 -13.71 -1.36 -8.16
CA GLU A 354 -15.16 -1.31 -8.28
C GLU A 354 -15.70 0.09 -7.99
N PHE A 355 -15.02 0.88 -7.14
CA PHE A 355 -15.37 2.27 -6.92
C PHE A 355 -15.12 3.10 -8.18
N PHE A 356 -13.95 2.97 -8.83
CA PHE A 356 -13.69 3.63 -10.13
C PHE A 356 -14.74 3.26 -11.19
N LYS A 357 -15.09 1.98 -11.32
CA LYS A 357 -16.15 1.53 -12.25
C LYS A 357 -17.50 2.17 -11.94
N ARG A 358 -17.84 2.40 -10.66
CA ARG A 358 -19.05 3.15 -10.28
C ARG A 358 -18.98 4.59 -10.76
N LEU A 359 -17.85 5.27 -10.56
CA LEU A 359 -17.68 6.66 -11.03
C LEU A 359 -17.85 6.77 -12.55
N MET A 360 -17.25 5.85 -13.31
CA MET A 360 -17.40 5.80 -14.77
C MET A 360 -18.84 5.53 -15.20
N ARG A 361 -19.57 4.66 -14.50
CA ARG A 361 -21.01 4.45 -14.76
C ARG A 361 -21.81 5.73 -14.55
N ILE A 362 -21.53 6.49 -13.50
CA ILE A 362 -22.21 7.77 -13.25
C ILE A 362 -22.02 8.71 -14.44
N ILE A 363 -20.79 8.89 -14.92
CA ILE A 363 -20.50 9.69 -16.12
C ILE A 363 -21.29 9.19 -17.33
N LYS A 364 -21.29 7.87 -17.57
CA LYS A 364 -22.01 7.25 -18.69
C LYS A 364 -23.52 7.54 -18.66
N HIS A 365 -24.14 7.64 -17.49
CA HIS A 365 -25.56 7.99 -17.38
C HIS A 365 -25.87 9.47 -17.63
N GLN A 366 -24.87 10.36 -17.52
CA GLN A 366 -25.06 11.79 -17.77
C GLN A 366 -25.04 12.15 -19.26
N VAL A 367 -24.61 11.23 -20.13
CA VAL A 367 -24.47 11.49 -21.57
C VAL A 367 -25.16 10.43 -22.41
N LYS A 368 -25.51 10.81 -23.63
CA LYS A 368 -26.05 9.92 -24.66
C LYS A 368 -25.14 10.00 -25.88
N PRO A 369 -24.64 8.87 -26.40
CA PRO A 369 -23.89 8.89 -27.64
C PRO A 369 -24.81 9.34 -28.77
N ILE A 370 -24.34 10.28 -29.58
CA ILE A 370 -25.01 10.69 -30.80
C ILE A 370 -24.78 9.57 -31.80
N LYS A 371 -25.84 8.89 -32.24
CA LYS A 371 -25.72 7.92 -33.33
C LYS A 371 -25.20 8.67 -34.56
N GLN A 372 -23.95 8.44 -34.94
CA GLN A 372 -23.48 8.87 -36.24
C GLN A 372 -24.43 8.24 -37.27
N LYS A 373 -25.06 9.08 -38.10
CA LYS A 373 -25.80 8.57 -39.27
C LYS A 373 -24.78 7.73 -40.04
N THR A 374 -24.99 6.42 -40.08
CA THR A 374 -24.31 5.56 -41.04
C THR A 374 -24.43 6.24 -42.40
N ALA A 375 -23.30 6.40 -43.08
CA ALA A 375 -23.24 6.93 -44.43
C ALA A 375 -24.32 6.22 -45.27
N PRO A 376 -25.04 6.94 -46.15
CA PRO A 376 -26.05 6.30 -46.99
C PRO A 376 -25.39 5.16 -47.76
N ASP A 377 -25.99 3.97 -47.66
CA ASP A 377 -25.58 2.78 -48.38
C ASP A 377 -25.23 3.14 -49.82
N GLU A 378 -24.11 2.61 -50.29
CA GLU A 378 -23.66 2.69 -51.67
C GLU A 378 -24.87 2.52 -52.60
N VAL A 379 -25.09 3.54 -53.43
CA VAL A 379 -26.03 3.48 -54.54
C VAL A 379 -25.72 2.21 -55.30
N LYS A 380 -26.63 1.23 -55.23
CA LYS A 380 -26.62 0.08 -56.14
C LYS A 380 -26.63 0.65 -57.55
N ASN A 381 -25.47 0.62 -58.21
CA ASN A 381 -25.40 0.67 -59.65
C ASN A 381 -26.01 -0.63 -60.16
N GLU A 382 -27.31 -0.59 -60.45
CA GLU A 382 -27.93 -1.53 -61.38
C GLU A 382 -27.53 -1.05 -62.79
N GLU A 383 -26.57 -1.76 -63.41
CA GLU A 383 -26.45 -1.85 -64.87
C GLU A 383 -27.34 -2.96 -65.41
#